data_AF-K6YKK7-F1
#
_entry.id   AF-K6YKK7-F1
#
_cell.length_a   1.000
_cell.length_b   1.000
_cell.length_c   1.000
_cell.angle_alpha   90.00
_cell.angle_beta   90.00
_cell.angle_gamma   90.00
#
_symmetry.space_group_name_H-M   'P 1'
#
loop_
_entity.id
_entity.type
_entity.pdbx_description
1 polymer ?
#
loop_
_entity_poly.entity_id
_entity_poly.type
_entity_poly.pdbx_seq_one_letter_code
_entity_poly.pdbx_strand_id
1 'polypeptide(L)' 'MHNISVNKSKVAFADKCGQKMGTFANTTEAKQFVSWLLNIK' A
#
# COMPACT_ATOMS: atom_id res chain seq x y z
N MET A 1 4.57 10.78 9.54
CA MET A 1 4.88 9.34 9.71
C MET A 1 4.07 8.58 8.65
N HIS A 2 4.72 7.89 7.72
CA HIS A 2 4.05 7.13 6.66
C HIS A 2 4.09 5.64 7.05
N ASN A 3 3.03 5.12 7.65
CA ASN A 3 2.93 3.70 7.99
C ASN A 3 2.21 2.96 6.86
N ILE A 4 2.89 2.01 6.24
CA ILE A 4 2.36 1.13 5.20
C ILE A 4 2.50 -0.31 5.71
N SER A 5 1.40 -1.06 5.71
CA SER A 5 1.40 -2.48 6.11
C SER A 5 0.78 -3.34 5.01
N VAL A 6 1.43 -4.47 4.71
CA VAL A 6 1.00 -5.43 3.68
C VAL A 6 0.71 -6.76 4.34
N ASN A 7 -0.51 -7.29 4.19
CA ASN A 7 -0.90 -8.61 4.68
C ASN A 7 -1.54 -9.43 3.56
N LYS A 8 -0.83 -10.46 3.09
CA LYS A 8 -1.21 -11.35 1.98
C LYS A 8 -1.51 -10.56 0.71
N SER A 9 -2.72 -10.06 0.50
CA SER A 9 -3.08 -9.21 -0.66
C SER A 9 -3.71 -7.87 -0.27
N LYS A 10 -3.72 -7.51 1.01
CA LYS A 10 -4.26 -6.23 1.50
C LYS A 10 -3.13 -5.26 1.81
N VAL A 11 -3.24 -4.04 1.32
CA VAL A 11 -2.34 -2.93 1.65
C VAL A 11 -3.14 -1.85 2.37
N ALA A 12 -2.74 -1.53 3.59
CA ALA A 12 -3.26 -0.39 4.33
C ALA A 12 -2.18 0.71 4.35
N PHE A 13 -2.56 1.92 3.97
CA PHE A 13 -1.69 3.10 3.99
C PHE A 13 -2.44 4.33 4.48
N ALA A 14 -1.74 5.24 5.16
CA ALA A 14 -2.30 6.50 5.62
C ALA A 14 -1.80 7.66 4.76
N ASP A 15 -2.71 8.39 4.12
CA ASP A 15 -2.43 9.65 3.43
C ASP A 15 -2.88 10.85 4.28
N LYS A 16 -2.65 12.08 3.78
CA LYS A 16 -3.03 13.32 4.49
C LYS A 16 -4.55 13.45 4.75
N CYS A 17 -5.37 12.67 4.06
CA CYS A 17 -6.82 12.63 4.18
C CYS A 17 -7.32 11.44 5.05
N GLY A 18 -6.43 10.60 5.58
CA GLY A 18 -6.77 9.50 6.49
C GLY A 18 -6.22 8.14 6.08
N GLN A 19 -6.78 7.07 6.65
CA GLN A 19 -6.39 5.69 6.33
C GLN A 19 -7.14 5.20 5.10
N LYS A 20 -6.40 4.72 4.10
CA LYS A 20 -6.93 4.05 2.91
C LYS A 20 -6.49 2.59 2.86
N MET A 21 -7.41 1.72 2.45
CA MET A 21 -7.16 0.31 2.24
C MET A 21 -7.33 -0.06 0.77
N GLY A 22 -6.28 -0.60 0.17
CA GLY A 22 -6.31 -1.26 -1.14
C GLY A 22 -6.34 -2.77 -0.95
N THR A 23 -7.31 -3.44 -1.59
CA THR A 23 -7.33 -4.91 -1.67
C THR A 23 -6.90 -5.31 -3.07
N PHE A 24 -5.86 -6.14 -3.15
CA PHE A 24 -5.27 -6.63 -4.38
C PHE A 24 -5.63 -8.11 -4.55
N ALA A 25 -5.55 -8.62 -5.79
CA ALA A 25 -5.86 -10.02 -6.08
C ALA A 25 -4.77 -10.96 -5.52
N ASN A 26 -3.52 -10.48 -5.46
CA ASN A 26 -2.38 -11.26 -5.02
C ASN A 26 -1.34 -10.39 -4.30
N THR A 27 -0.43 -11.06 -3.60
CA THR A 27 0.66 -10.42 -2.84
C THR A 27 1.64 -9.66 -3.73
N THR A 28 1.80 -10.09 -4.99
CA THR A 28 2.75 -9.50 -5.93
C THR A 28 2.30 -8.11 -6.36
N GLU A 29 1.02 -7.95 -6.72
CA GLU A 29 0.40 -6.66 -7.03
C GLU A 29 0.47 -5.70 -5.84
N ALA A 30 0.14 -6.19 -4.64
CA ALA A 30 0.25 -5.41 -3.42
C ALA A 30 1.68 -4.87 -3.21
N LYS A 31 2.70 -5.70 -3.45
CA LYS A 31 4.12 -5.30 -3.36
C LYS A 31 4.51 -4.31 -4.47
N GLN A 32 4.07 -4.53 -5.71
CA GLN A 32 4.31 -3.61 -6.83
C GLN A 32 3.71 -2.23 -6.56
N PHE A 33 2.49 -2.19 -6.03
CA PHE A 33 1.82 -0.94 -5.66
C PHE A 33 2.58 -0.17 -4.58
N VAL A 34 3.04 -0.87 -3.52
CA VAL A 34 3.87 -0.24 -2.48
C VAL A 34 5.22 0.23 -3.04
N SER A 35 5.84 -0.55 -3.92
CA SER A 35 7.10 -0.19 -4.56
C SER A 35 6.94 1.05 -5.43
N TRP A 36 5.85 1.15 -6.22
CA TRP A 36 5.50 2.36 -6.96
C TRP A 36 5.27 3.56 -6.03
N LEU A 37 4.47 3.40 -4.97
CA LEU A 37 4.18 4.45 -3.98
C LEU A 37 5.44 5.06 -3.37
N LEU A 38 6.43 4.23 -3.05
CA LEU A 38 7.69 4.66 -2.45
C LEU A 38 8.68 5.25 -3.47
N ASN A 39 8.44 5.03 -4.77
CA ASN A 39 9.30 5.50 -5.86
C ASN A 39 8.76 6.77 -6.55
N ILE A 40 7.66 7.34 -6.04
CA ILE A 40 7.19 8.67 -6.46
C ILE A 40 8.14 9.71 -5.87
N LYS A 41 9.12 10.14 -6.67
CA LYS A 41 9.96 11.32 -6.40
C LYS A 41 9.15 12.60 -6.47
#